data_AF-A0A8K0E561-F1
#
_entry.id   AF-A0A8K0E561-F1
#
_cell.length_a   1.000
_cell.length_b   1.000
_cell.length_c   1.000
_cell.angle_alpha   90.00
_cell.angle_beta   90.00
_cell.angle_gamma   90.00
#
_symmetry.space_group_name_H-M   'P 1'
#
loop_
_entity.id
_entity.type
_entity.pdbx_description
1 polymer ?
#
loop_
_entity_poly.entity_id
_entity_poly.type
_entity_poly.pdbx_seq_one_letter_code
_entity_poly.pdbx_strand_id
1 'polypeptide(L)'
;MAVHGALSLFHSSLSPKHCASYSSLTPTPTLFSSFTRFHLRPRIPPLRFQCGHDAVLSLPAVVGDDLPLDYGDRFPVPDPADRRRAGVLLHPTSLRGPYGIGDLGDEAFRFIDWLHEAGCSVWQVLPLVPPGRKANEEGSPYSGQDANCGNTLLISLEELVKDGLLKKEELPKSIDADRVNFSTVAEIKDPLIAMAAERLIRSESELKNQLEDFRNDPDISSWLEDAAYFAAIDSSLNTLNWYEWPEPLKNRHLEALEGIYQSKKEFIDIFIAQQFIFQRQWQRVRQYARTKGISIMGDMPIYVGYHSADVWANKKHFLLNRKGFPLLVSGVPPDAFSETGQLWGSPLYDWKAMKKEGFSWWIRRIKRAQNLYDEFRIDHFRGFAGFWAVPSEAKVAMVGQWKAGPGISLFDAISRAVGKIDIIAEDLGVITEDVIQLRRSIGAPGMAVLQFGFGSDAANPHLPHNHERNQVVYTGTHDNDTILGWWDVVKQEEKSNVLKYLSIAEENDIPWALIRSAMSSVARTAVIPMQDVLRLGNSARMNIPATQFGNWSWRIPNSKSFDSLETEALRLRDMLSTYGRL
;
A
#
# COMPACT_ATOMS: atom_id res chain seq x y z
N MET A 1 -54.33 -8.72 1.22
CA MET A 1 -55.63 -8.43 0.56
C MET A 1 -55.45 -8.65 -0.93
N ALA A 2 -56.46 -9.13 -1.65
CA ALA A 2 -56.47 -9.20 -3.11
C ALA A 2 -57.56 -8.26 -3.66
N VAL A 3 -57.38 -7.73 -4.88
CA VAL A 3 -58.42 -7.45 -5.87
C VAL A 3 -57.76 -6.99 -7.21
N HIS A 4 -58.46 -7.31 -8.30
CA HIS A 4 -58.20 -7.18 -9.75
C HIS A 4 -57.57 -5.86 -10.29
N GLY A 5 -57.06 -5.79 -11.53
CA GLY A 5 -56.86 -6.83 -12.56
C GLY A 5 -57.02 -6.34 -14.03
N ALA A 6 -56.93 -7.27 -15.00
CA ALA A 6 -57.26 -7.14 -16.46
C ALA A 6 -56.38 -6.21 -17.35
N LEU A 7 -56.47 -6.24 -18.71
CA LEU A 7 -56.25 -7.33 -19.69
C LEU A 7 -56.25 -6.76 -21.16
N SER A 8 -55.78 -7.55 -22.15
CA SER A 8 -55.74 -7.29 -23.64
C SER A 8 -54.81 -6.14 -24.14
N LEU A 9 -54.01 -6.21 -25.22
CA LEU A 9 -54.03 -6.89 -26.56
C LEU A 9 -54.95 -6.18 -27.58
N PHE A 10 -54.56 -5.76 -28.81
CA PHE A 10 -53.86 -6.49 -29.90
C PHE A 10 -53.29 -5.56 -31.02
N HIS A 11 -52.27 -6.03 -31.77
CA HIS A 11 -51.94 -5.79 -33.22
C HIS A 11 -51.75 -4.34 -33.81
N SER A 12 -51.14 -4.11 -35.00
CA SER A 12 -50.03 -4.76 -35.74
C SER A 12 -49.64 -4.00 -37.04
N SER A 13 -48.42 -4.27 -37.56
CA SER A 13 -48.03 -4.29 -39.01
C SER A 13 -47.54 -3.02 -39.77
N LEU A 14 -46.44 -3.21 -40.55
CA LEU A 14 -46.10 -2.71 -41.92
C LEU A 14 -46.10 -1.18 -42.23
N SER A 15 -45.29 -0.62 -43.16
CA SER A 15 -44.09 -1.03 -43.92
C SER A 15 -43.44 0.20 -44.65
N PRO A 16 -42.22 0.13 -45.24
CA PRO A 16 -41.48 1.32 -45.73
C PRO A 16 -41.30 1.44 -47.27
N LYS A 17 -41.06 2.66 -47.79
CA LYS A 17 -40.20 3.01 -48.96
C LYS A 17 -40.33 4.49 -49.41
N HIS A 18 -39.24 5.10 -49.89
CA HIS A 18 -39.13 5.75 -51.23
C HIS A 18 -37.68 6.19 -51.53
N CYS A 19 -37.35 6.46 -52.81
CA CYS A 19 -35.98 6.73 -53.31
C CYS A 19 -36.01 7.40 -54.71
N ALA A 20 -35.16 8.41 -54.97
CA ALA A 20 -34.87 9.10 -56.26
C ALA A 20 -33.83 10.24 -56.05
N SER A 21 -33.04 10.79 -57.00
CA SER A 21 -32.57 10.32 -58.34
C SER A 21 -31.60 11.35 -59.04
N TYR A 22 -30.38 10.94 -59.45
CA TYR A 22 -29.48 11.56 -60.49
C TYR A 22 -29.04 13.05 -60.30
N SER A 23 -28.03 13.67 -60.95
CA SER A 23 -27.24 13.51 -62.22
C SER A 23 -25.90 14.34 -62.11
N SER A 24 -24.94 14.46 -63.06
CA SER A 24 -24.29 13.55 -64.06
C SER A 24 -23.11 14.26 -64.80
N LEU A 25 -22.00 13.54 -65.14
CA LEU A 25 -21.02 13.76 -66.27
C LEU A 25 -20.28 15.14 -66.42
N THR A 26 -18.95 15.22 -66.59
CA THR A 26 -18.20 15.13 -67.90
C THR A 26 -16.65 15.22 -67.69
N PRO A 27 -15.76 15.00 -68.71
CA PRO A 27 -14.37 14.50 -68.48
C PRO A 27 -13.18 15.24 -69.17
N THR A 28 -11.97 14.60 -69.16
CA THR A 28 -10.77 14.73 -70.07
C THR A 28 -9.78 15.93 -69.92
N PRO A 29 -8.52 15.86 -70.44
CA PRO A 29 -7.55 14.74 -70.52
C PRO A 29 -6.03 15.08 -70.27
N THR A 30 -5.17 14.05 -70.14
CA THR A 30 -3.72 13.88 -70.55
C THR A 30 -2.71 15.06 -70.57
N LEU A 31 -1.41 14.90 -70.22
CA LEU A 31 -0.35 14.17 -70.97
C LEU A 31 0.99 14.04 -70.17
N PHE A 32 1.68 12.89 -70.28
CA PHE A 32 3.17 12.64 -70.26
C PHE A 32 4.08 13.23 -69.13
N SER A 33 5.28 12.68 -68.79
CA SER A 33 6.12 11.65 -69.42
C SER A 33 6.98 10.85 -68.39
N SER A 34 7.39 9.62 -68.76
CA SER A 34 8.66 8.91 -68.43
C SER A 34 9.14 8.75 -66.95
N PHE A 35 9.99 7.80 -66.55
CA PHE A 35 10.75 6.74 -67.24
C PHE A 35 10.67 5.39 -66.48
N THR A 36 11.21 4.32 -67.08
CA THR A 36 11.17 2.93 -66.56
C THR A 36 12.15 2.63 -65.43
N ARG A 37 11.72 1.85 -64.41
CA ARG A 37 12.22 0.48 -64.11
C ARG A 37 11.52 -0.11 -62.88
N PHE A 38 10.85 -1.26 -63.04
CA PHE A 38 10.36 -2.06 -61.90
C PHE A 38 11.46 -3.00 -61.40
N HIS A 39 11.80 -2.93 -60.11
CA HIS A 39 12.44 -4.02 -59.39
C HIS A 39 11.42 -4.69 -58.46
N LEU A 40 11.48 -6.02 -58.39
CA LEU A 40 10.61 -6.85 -57.57
C LEU A 40 10.82 -6.54 -56.08
N ARG A 41 9.74 -6.22 -55.35
CA ARG A 41 9.73 -6.30 -53.88
C ARG A 41 9.23 -7.69 -53.46
N PRO A 42 9.88 -8.35 -52.47
CA PRO A 42 9.43 -9.66 -51.99
C PRO A 42 8.09 -9.56 -51.26
N ARG A 43 7.30 -10.64 -51.30
CA ARG A 43 6.08 -10.75 -50.49
C ARG A 43 6.47 -10.90 -49.01
N ILE A 44 5.97 -9.99 -48.18
CA ILE A 44 6.01 -10.15 -46.71
C ILE A 44 5.02 -11.28 -46.35
N PRO A 45 5.42 -12.31 -45.60
CA PRO A 45 4.49 -13.33 -45.11
C PRO A 45 3.58 -12.76 -44.02
N PRO A 46 2.35 -13.27 -43.86
CA PRO A 46 1.47 -12.82 -42.78
C PRO A 46 2.09 -13.12 -41.41
N LEU A 47 2.12 -12.12 -40.54
CA LEU A 47 2.56 -12.25 -39.15
C LEU A 47 1.66 -13.26 -38.42
N ARG A 48 2.20 -14.44 -38.12
CA ARG A 48 1.63 -15.33 -37.11
C ARG A 48 1.76 -14.64 -35.75
N PHE A 49 0.65 -14.15 -35.21
CA PHE A 49 0.54 -13.97 -33.76
C PHE A 49 0.61 -15.35 -33.11
N GLN A 50 1.72 -15.65 -32.42
CA GLN A 50 1.75 -16.73 -31.44
C GLN A 50 0.97 -16.25 -30.20
N CYS A 51 -0.34 -16.42 -30.23
CA CYS A 51 -1.16 -16.32 -29.03
C CYS A 51 -0.86 -17.57 -28.18
N GLY A 52 -0.02 -17.42 -27.16
CA GLY A 52 0.46 -18.51 -26.30
C GLY A 52 -0.57 -18.99 -25.29
N HIS A 53 -1.73 -19.45 -25.76
CA HIS A 53 -2.68 -20.25 -24.99
C HIS A 53 -3.42 -21.19 -25.93
N ASP A 54 -3.15 -22.50 -25.81
CA ASP A 54 -3.96 -23.55 -26.44
C ASP A 54 -5.29 -23.68 -25.71
N ALA A 55 -6.16 -22.68 -25.91
CA ALA A 55 -7.57 -22.76 -25.58
C ALA A 55 -8.24 -23.74 -26.55
N VAL A 56 -8.04 -25.04 -26.28
CA VAL A 56 -8.70 -26.13 -27.00
C VAL A 56 -10.20 -25.99 -26.79
N LEU A 57 -10.85 -25.33 -27.76
CA LEU A 57 -12.31 -25.31 -27.96
C LEU A 57 -12.76 -26.72 -28.34
N SER A 58 -12.67 -27.63 -27.38
CA SER A 58 -13.34 -28.92 -27.43
C SER A 58 -14.82 -28.66 -27.62
N LEU A 59 -15.35 -29.19 -28.72
CA LEU A 59 -16.79 -29.30 -28.91
C LEU A 59 -17.37 -30.01 -27.68
N PRO A 60 -18.50 -29.57 -27.12
CA PRO A 60 -19.09 -30.25 -25.98
C PRO A 60 -19.46 -31.67 -26.41
N ALA A 61 -18.73 -32.65 -25.88
CA ALA A 61 -18.97 -34.07 -26.15
C ALA A 61 -20.42 -34.40 -25.80
N VAL A 62 -21.11 -35.11 -26.69
CA VAL A 62 -22.49 -35.54 -26.44
C VAL A 62 -22.45 -36.60 -25.35
N VAL A 63 -23.50 -36.67 -24.53
CA VAL A 63 -23.59 -37.62 -23.42
C VAL A 63 -23.61 -39.06 -23.97
N GLY A 64 -22.45 -39.71 -23.90
CA GLY A 64 -22.21 -41.05 -24.46
C GLY A 64 -21.06 -41.14 -25.48
N ASP A 65 -20.49 -40.01 -25.91
CA ASP A 65 -19.33 -39.99 -26.82
C ASP A 65 -18.03 -40.44 -26.13
N ASP A 66 -17.12 -41.05 -26.90
CA ASP A 66 -15.74 -41.29 -26.47
C ASP A 66 -15.00 -39.96 -26.23
N LEU A 67 -14.33 -39.85 -25.08
CA LEU A 67 -13.53 -38.69 -24.73
C LEU A 67 -12.14 -38.75 -25.42
N PRO A 68 -11.49 -37.59 -25.67
CA PRO A 68 -10.13 -37.56 -26.22
C PRO A 68 -9.13 -38.38 -25.39
N LEU A 69 -8.12 -38.97 -26.05
CA LEU A 69 -7.14 -39.85 -25.40
C LEU A 69 -6.34 -39.17 -24.26
N ASP A 70 -6.21 -37.85 -24.32
CA ASP A 70 -5.55 -37.02 -23.29
C ASP A 70 -6.45 -36.71 -22.08
N TYR A 71 -7.71 -37.19 -22.04
CA TYR A 71 -8.67 -36.83 -20.99
C TYR A 71 -8.18 -37.19 -19.58
N GLY A 72 -7.41 -38.28 -19.45
CA GLY A 72 -6.79 -38.69 -18.20
C GLY A 72 -5.69 -37.74 -17.69
N ASP A 73 -5.09 -36.93 -18.58
CA ASP A 73 -4.02 -35.99 -18.27
C ASP A 73 -4.55 -34.59 -17.89
N ARG A 74 -5.88 -34.37 -17.94
CA ARG A 74 -6.54 -33.09 -17.68
C ARG A 74 -6.72 -32.82 -16.18
N PHE A 75 -5.61 -32.87 -15.45
CA PHE A 75 -5.57 -32.60 -14.00
C PHE A 75 -5.97 -31.15 -13.67
N PRO A 76 -6.57 -30.90 -12.48
CA PRO A 76 -6.79 -29.54 -11.99
C PRO A 76 -5.47 -28.78 -11.83
N VAL A 77 -5.27 -27.73 -12.63
CA VAL A 77 -4.09 -26.85 -12.55
C VAL A 77 -4.29 -25.84 -11.41
N PRO A 78 -3.37 -25.72 -10.44
CA PRO A 78 -3.44 -24.68 -9.42
C PRO A 78 -3.27 -23.28 -10.02
N ASP A 79 -4.13 -22.33 -9.64
CA ASP A 79 -3.95 -20.92 -10.01
C ASP A 79 -2.73 -20.34 -9.26
N PRO A 80 -1.72 -19.75 -9.95
CA PRO A 80 -0.60 -19.08 -9.31
C PRO A 80 -0.98 -17.96 -8.32
N ALA A 81 -2.15 -17.34 -8.46
CA ALA A 81 -2.67 -16.33 -7.52
C ALA A 81 -3.10 -16.93 -6.17
N ASP A 82 -3.45 -18.22 -6.15
CA ASP A 82 -3.78 -18.98 -4.94
C ASP A 82 -2.52 -19.65 -4.31
N ARG A 83 -1.31 -19.39 -4.84
CA ARG A 83 -0.07 -19.95 -4.28
C ARG A 83 0.07 -19.56 -2.81
N ARG A 84 0.05 -20.58 -1.95
CA ARG A 84 0.38 -20.45 -0.53
C ARG A 84 1.78 -19.87 -0.37
N ARG A 85 1.89 -18.80 0.42
CA ARG A 85 3.08 -17.99 0.64
C ARG A 85 3.23 -17.64 2.11
N ALA A 86 4.43 -17.24 2.51
CA ALA A 86 4.75 -16.74 3.85
C ALA A 86 5.71 -15.55 3.77
N GLY A 87 5.75 -14.73 4.81
CA GLY A 87 6.61 -13.57 4.88
C GLY A 87 6.74 -12.95 6.26
N VAL A 88 7.46 -11.83 6.30
CA VAL A 88 7.78 -11.12 7.55
C VAL A 88 7.33 -9.66 7.49
N LEU A 89 6.76 -9.19 8.60
CA LEU A 89 6.49 -7.78 8.86
C LEU A 89 7.72 -7.15 9.51
N LEU A 90 8.37 -6.23 8.78
CA LEU A 90 9.53 -5.47 9.24
C LEU A 90 9.56 -4.12 8.51
N HIS A 91 9.42 -3.00 9.23
CA HIS A 91 9.57 -1.68 8.60
C HIS A 91 11.06 -1.35 8.39
N PRO A 92 11.47 -0.65 7.31
CA PRO A 92 12.89 -0.39 7.06
C PRO A 92 13.60 0.40 8.17
N THR A 93 12.88 1.23 8.95
CA THR A 93 13.46 1.95 10.11
C THR A 93 14.04 1.01 11.16
N SER A 94 13.48 -0.20 11.28
CA SER A 94 13.87 -1.24 12.24
C SER A 94 15.07 -2.07 11.78
N LEU A 95 15.58 -1.87 10.55
CA LEU A 95 16.85 -2.45 10.14
C LEU A 95 18.00 -1.86 10.99
N ARG A 96 19.08 -2.64 11.11
CA ARG A 96 20.33 -2.15 11.70
C ARG A 96 21.00 -1.15 10.76
N GLY A 97 22.08 -0.55 11.23
CA GLY A 97 22.86 0.43 10.47
C GLY A 97 23.41 1.54 11.39
N PRO A 98 24.58 2.11 11.04
CA PRO A 98 25.35 3.02 11.90
C PRO A 98 24.73 4.42 12.05
N TYR A 99 23.63 4.73 11.37
CA TYR A 99 23.09 6.09 11.24
C TYR A 99 21.81 6.33 12.06
N GLY A 100 21.67 5.65 13.20
CA GLY A 100 20.55 5.82 14.16
C GLY A 100 19.18 5.28 13.72
N ILE A 101 19.03 4.99 12.43
CA ILE A 101 17.84 4.41 11.80
C ILE A 101 18.28 3.38 10.76
N GLY A 102 17.44 2.38 10.48
CA GLY A 102 17.60 1.53 9.30
C GLY A 102 17.27 2.29 8.01
N ASP A 103 17.94 1.94 6.91
CA ASP A 103 17.78 2.60 5.60
C ASP A 103 17.85 1.62 4.42
N LEU A 104 17.65 2.14 3.20
CA LEU A 104 17.53 1.36 1.95
C LEU A 104 18.88 0.90 1.37
N GLY A 105 19.87 0.70 2.24
CA GLY A 105 21.23 0.25 1.90
C GLY A 105 21.46 -1.26 2.12
N ASP A 106 22.70 -1.61 2.49
CA ASP A 106 23.17 -3.01 2.46
C ASP A 106 22.44 -3.96 3.45
N GLU A 107 21.93 -3.46 4.58
CA GLU A 107 21.10 -4.27 5.49
C GLU A 107 19.70 -4.60 4.91
N ALA A 108 19.16 -3.78 4.01
CA ALA A 108 17.89 -4.09 3.32
C ALA A 108 18.07 -5.22 2.30
N PHE A 109 19.19 -5.23 1.56
CA PHE A 109 19.54 -6.33 0.66
C PHE A 109 19.81 -7.62 1.44
N ARG A 110 20.56 -7.56 2.55
CA ARG A 110 20.78 -8.71 3.46
C ARG A 110 19.50 -9.29 4.05
N PHE A 111 18.53 -8.45 4.41
CA PHE A 111 17.23 -8.93 4.87
C PHE A 111 16.46 -9.69 3.78
N ILE A 112 16.48 -9.19 2.55
CA ILE A 112 15.87 -9.86 1.39
C ILE A 112 16.54 -11.22 1.13
N ASP A 113 17.86 -11.31 1.26
CA ASP A 113 18.60 -12.58 1.13
C ASP A 113 18.21 -13.58 2.23
N TRP A 114 18.17 -13.16 3.49
CA TRP A 114 17.71 -13.99 4.61
C TRP A 114 16.25 -14.44 4.45
N LEU A 115 15.35 -13.60 3.92
CA LEU A 115 13.98 -14.00 3.60
C LEU A 115 13.94 -15.13 2.56
N HIS A 116 14.72 -15.01 1.49
CA HIS A 116 14.81 -16.02 0.44
C HIS A 116 15.41 -17.34 0.95
N GLU A 117 16.42 -17.26 1.82
CA GLU A 117 17.03 -18.42 2.49
C GLU A 117 16.05 -19.09 3.49
N ALA A 118 15.24 -18.32 4.21
CA ALA A 118 14.12 -18.82 5.01
C ALA A 118 12.97 -19.39 4.15
N GLY A 119 12.96 -19.12 2.84
CA GLY A 119 11.90 -19.54 1.91
C GLY A 119 10.65 -18.64 1.92
N CYS A 120 10.73 -17.48 2.58
CA CYS A 120 9.69 -16.47 2.54
C CYS A 120 9.61 -15.82 1.15
N SER A 121 8.40 -15.42 0.76
CA SER A 121 8.12 -14.73 -0.51
C SER A 121 7.26 -13.47 -0.36
N VAL A 122 7.08 -12.99 0.88
CA VAL A 122 6.52 -11.67 1.18
C VAL A 122 7.43 -10.90 2.15
N TRP A 123 7.59 -9.61 1.89
CA TRP A 123 8.04 -8.64 2.89
C TRP A 123 6.93 -7.60 3.07
N GLN A 124 6.39 -7.45 4.29
CA GLN A 124 5.46 -6.37 4.60
C GLN A 124 6.16 -5.20 5.28
N VAL A 125 5.87 -3.99 4.81
CA VAL A 125 6.29 -2.72 5.41
C VAL A 125 5.07 -1.91 5.88
N LEU A 126 5.26 -1.12 6.94
CA LEU A 126 4.36 -0.01 7.28
C LEU A 126 4.48 1.11 6.23
N PRO A 127 3.57 2.11 6.19
CA PRO A 127 3.59 3.17 5.18
C PRO A 127 4.95 3.88 5.08
N LEU A 128 5.49 4.01 3.87
CA LEU A 128 6.82 4.61 3.65
C LEU A 128 6.82 6.16 3.60
N VAL A 129 5.72 6.80 4.01
CA VAL A 129 5.50 8.26 3.95
C VAL A 129 6.39 9.04 4.93
N PRO A 130 6.67 10.34 4.71
CA PRO A 130 7.35 11.17 5.69
C PRO A 130 6.54 11.20 7.00
N PRO A 131 7.07 10.65 8.11
CA PRO A 131 6.28 10.39 9.32
C PRO A 131 5.98 11.67 10.09
N GLY A 132 5.12 11.58 11.10
CA GLY A 132 4.85 12.66 12.03
C GLY A 132 6.15 13.24 12.64
N ARG A 133 6.32 14.57 12.56
CA ARG A 133 7.43 15.32 13.18
C ARG A 133 7.00 16.17 14.39
N LYS A 134 5.71 16.14 14.77
CA LYS A 134 5.20 16.78 15.99
C LYS A 134 5.38 15.84 17.18
N ALA A 135 5.75 16.36 18.35
CA ALA A 135 6.18 15.57 19.51
C ALA A 135 5.15 14.54 20.02
N ASN A 136 3.86 14.70 19.70
CA ASN A 136 2.78 13.77 20.09
C ASN A 136 2.50 12.66 19.05
N GLU A 137 3.25 12.62 17.97
CA GLU A 137 3.11 11.68 16.84
C GLU A 137 4.48 11.37 16.18
N GLU A 138 5.58 11.59 16.91
CA GLU A 138 6.93 11.53 16.37
C GLU A 138 7.24 10.12 15.82
N GLY A 139 7.70 10.06 14.57
CA GLY A 139 8.04 8.81 13.89
C GLY A 139 6.85 8.00 13.37
N SER A 140 5.60 8.44 13.62
CA SER A 140 4.39 7.73 13.20
C SER A 140 4.25 7.66 11.67
N PRO A 141 4.24 6.46 11.06
CA PRO A 141 3.95 6.27 9.64
C PRO A 141 2.49 6.61 9.27
N TYR A 142 1.59 6.60 10.25
CA TYR A 142 0.16 6.86 10.07
C TYR A 142 -0.19 8.35 10.20
N SER A 143 0.69 9.15 10.82
CA SER A 143 0.67 10.62 10.76
C SER A 143 1.51 11.16 9.59
N GLY A 144 1.34 10.57 8.40
CA GLY A 144 2.07 10.98 7.20
C GLY A 144 1.82 12.43 6.82
N GLN A 145 2.90 13.20 6.58
CA GLN A 145 2.83 14.61 6.16
C GLN A 145 2.29 14.77 4.72
N ASP A 146 2.50 13.75 3.90
CA ASP A 146 1.97 13.59 2.54
C ASP A 146 1.79 12.10 2.25
N ALA A 147 0.76 11.70 1.50
CA ALA A 147 0.40 10.31 1.27
C ALA A 147 1.17 9.62 0.12
N ASN A 148 2.06 10.34 -0.57
CA ASN A 148 2.65 9.95 -1.85
C ASN A 148 4.19 10.07 -1.83
N CYS A 149 4.73 11.05 -1.11
CA CYS A 149 6.16 11.19 -0.80
C CYS A 149 6.71 9.95 -0.07
N GLY A 150 8.02 9.75 -0.16
CA GLY A 150 8.79 8.83 0.66
C GLY A 150 9.50 9.51 1.82
N ASN A 151 9.68 8.80 2.92
CA ASN A 151 10.45 9.20 4.08
C ASN A 151 11.95 9.32 3.72
N THR A 152 12.45 10.55 3.63
CA THR A 152 13.85 10.83 3.32
C THR A 152 14.83 10.23 4.32
N LEU A 153 14.43 10.02 5.59
CA LEU A 153 15.32 9.42 6.60
C LEU A 153 15.70 7.96 6.27
N LEU A 154 14.92 7.29 5.40
CA LEU A 154 15.23 5.96 4.87
C LEU A 154 16.25 5.98 3.70
N ILE A 155 16.69 7.14 3.24
CA ILE A 155 17.77 7.25 2.24
C ILE A 155 19.08 6.78 2.87
N SER A 156 19.73 5.81 2.23
CA SER A 156 21.03 5.30 2.64
C SER A 156 22.15 6.25 2.23
N LEU A 157 22.97 6.65 3.21
CA LEU A 157 24.10 7.56 2.98
C LEU A 157 25.26 6.86 2.27
N GLU A 158 25.43 5.56 2.48
CA GLU A 158 26.46 4.76 1.79
C GLU A 158 26.12 4.57 0.31
N GLU A 159 24.84 4.44 -0.04
CA GLU A 159 24.39 4.45 -1.43
C GLU A 159 24.58 5.82 -2.10
N LEU A 160 24.44 6.92 -1.35
CA LEU A 160 24.81 8.26 -1.85
C LEU A 160 26.31 8.42 -2.10
N VAL A 161 27.17 7.69 -1.39
CA VAL A 161 28.61 7.61 -1.69
C VAL A 161 28.87 6.71 -2.91
N LYS A 162 28.14 5.60 -3.07
CA LYS A 162 28.23 4.73 -4.26
C LYS A 162 27.76 5.44 -5.55
N ASP A 163 26.73 6.29 -5.46
CA ASP A 163 26.27 7.19 -6.53
C ASP A 163 27.13 8.47 -6.70
N GLY A 164 28.17 8.67 -5.88
CA GLY A 164 29.10 9.80 -5.97
C GLY A 164 28.56 11.17 -5.52
N LEU A 165 27.38 11.20 -4.90
CA LEU A 165 26.73 12.41 -4.39
C LEU A 165 27.25 12.82 -3.00
N LEU A 166 27.71 11.87 -2.19
CA LEU A 166 28.46 12.12 -0.95
C LEU A 166 29.88 11.56 -1.04
N LYS A 167 30.78 12.08 -0.20
CA LYS A 167 32.11 11.51 0.00
C LYS A 167 32.13 10.67 1.27
N LYS A 168 33.07 9.71 1.36
CA LYS A 168 33.18 8.82 2.52
C LYS A 168 33.53 9.58 3.81
N GLU A 169 34.25 10.70 3.68
CA GLU A 169 34.68 11.58 4.77
C GLU A 169 33.54 12.49 5.29
N GLU A 170 32.42 12.56 4.56
CA GLU A 170 31.22 13.33 4.92
C GLU A 170 30.17 12.47 5.65
N LEU A 171 30.39 11.15 5.71
CA LEU A 171 29.55 10.24 6.50
C LEU A 171 29.72 10.51 8.00
N PRO A 172 28.64 10.52 8.80
CA PRO A 172 28.72 10.74 10.23
C PRO A 172 29.37 9.53 10.92
N LYS A 173 29.92 9.75 12.11
CA LYS A 173 30.42 8.67 12.96
C LYS A 173 29.26 7.74 13.33
N SER A 174 29.54 6.43 13.44
CA SER A 174 28.55 5.44 13.84
C SER A 174 27.93 5.80 15.18
N ILE A 175 26.60 5.77 15.22
CA ILE A 175 25.77 5.98 16.40
C ILE A 175 25.36 4.59 16.90
N ASP A 176 25.73 4.25 18.14
CA ASP A 176 25.21 3.05 18.79
C ASP A 176 23.80 3.35 19.31
N ALA A 177 22.79 2.73 18.68
CA ALA A 177 21.39 3.08 18.85
C ALA A 177 20.48 1.86 18.62
N ASP A 178 20.16 1.13 19.69
CA ASP A 178 19.18 0.02 19.68
C ASP A 178 17.73 0.48 19.42
N ARG A 179 17.47 1.81 19.47
CA ARG A 179 16.18 2.42 19.11
C ARG A 179 16.36 3.66 18.26
N VAL A 180 15.40 3.94 17.39
CA VAL A 180 15.34 5.16 16.59
C VAL A 180 14.96 6.35 17.46
N ASN A 181 15.79 7.39 17.48
CA ASN A 181 15.42 8.73 17.92
C ASN A 181 15.25 9.59 16.65
N PHE A 182 14.00 9.85 16.26
CA PHE A 182 13.70 10.46 14.95
C PHE A 182 14.23 11.90 14.85
N SER A 183 14.11 12.70 15.90
CA SER A 183 14.69 14.04 15.98
C SER A 183 16.21 14.03 15.75
N THR A 184 16.97 13.23 16.51
CA THR A 184 18.44 13.13 16.35
C THR A 184 18.85 12.54 14.98
N VAL A 185 18.06 11.61 14.44
CA VAL A 185 18.29 11.07 13.09
C VAL A 185 18.04 12.14 12.01
N ALA A 186 17.03 12.99 12.16
CA ALA A 186 16.76 14.09 11.24
C ALA A 186 17.87 15.15 11.28
N GLU A 187 18.30 15.56 12.48
CA GLU A 187 19.43 16.49 12.69
C GLU A 187 20.72 16.04 11.99
N ILE A 188 20.95 14.73 11.87
CA ILE A 188 22.15 14.14 11.28
C ILE A 188 21.99 13.81 9.80
N LYS A 189 20.84 13.27 9.37
CA LYS A 189 20.62 12.81 7.98
C LYS A 189 20.08 13.89 7.05
N ASP A 190 19.16 14.77 7.48
CA ASP A 190 18.56 15.79 6.60
C ASP A 190 19.62 16.72 5.95
N PRO A 191 20.66 17.22 6.64
CA PRO A 191 21.68 18.07 6.03
C PRO A 191 22.53 17.36 4.97
N LEU A 192 22.84 16.08 5.18
CA LEU A 192 23.64 15.28 4.23
C LEU A 192 22.81 14.91 3.00
N ILE A 193 21.53 14.61 3.19
CA ILE A 193 20.57 14.33 2.12
C ILE A 193 20.30 15.60 1.28
N ALA A 194 20.20 16.78 1.91
CA ALA A 194 20.13 18.06 1.20
C ALA A 194 21.41 18.34 0.38
N MET A 195 22.60 18.14 0.97
CA MET A 195 23.88 18.30 0.27
C MET A 195 24.01 17.38 -0.95
N ALA A 196 23.55 16.13 -0.85
CA ALA A 196 23.52 15.19 -1.96
C ALA A 196 22.54 15.61 -3.06
N ALA A 197 21.36 16.11 -2.69
CA ALA A 197 20.36 16.65 -3.61
C ALA A 197 20.88 17.90 -4.35
N GLU A 198 21.51 18.85 -3.66
CA GLU A 198 22.17 20.02 -4.28
C GLU A 198 23.21 19.61 -5.32
N ARG A 199 24.05 18.61 -5.00
CA ARG A 199 25.08 18.10 -5.90
C ARG A 199 24.48 17.40 -7.13
N LEU A 200 23.41 16.64 -6.94
CA LEU A 200 22.66 16.03 -8.04
C LEU A 200 22.08 17.11 -8.98
N ILE A 201 21.41 18.12 -8.44
CA ILE A 201 20.80 19.22 -9.19
C ILE A 201 21.84 20.01 -9.99
N ARG A 202 23.03 20.24 -9.42
CA ARG A 202 24.15 20.96 -10.03
C ARG A 202 25.08 20.07 -10.89
N SER A 203 24.77 18.78 -11.06
CA SER A 203 25.55 17.86 -11.90
C SER A 203 25.04 17.81 -13.35
N GLU A 204 25.93 17.58 -14.30
CA GLU A 204 25.60 17.23 -15.70
C GLU A 204 25.67 15.70 -15.89
N SER A 205 25.19 14.95 -14.91
CA SER A 205 25.30 13.48 -14.86
C SER A 205 24.08 12.77 -15.43
N GLU A 206 24.21 11.48 -15.73
CA GLU A 206 23.07 10.63 -16.10
C GLU A 206 22.00 10.54 -14.98
N LEU A 207 22.38 10.74 -13.71
CA LEU A 207 21.41 10.86 -12.62
C LEU A 207 20.61 12.17 -12.71
N LYS A 208 21.16 13.24 -13.29
CA LYS A 208 20.43 14.49 -13.55
C LYS A 208 19.38 14.30 -14.65
N ASN A 209 19.69 13.54 -15.71
CA ASN A 209 18.70 13.16 -16.73
C ASN A 209 17.53 12.41 -16.08
N GLN A 210 17.84 11.38 -15.28
CA GLN A 210 16.83 10.59 -14.57
C GLN A 210 16.01 11.39 -13.55
N LEU A 211 16.59 12.43 -12.94
CA LEU A 211 15.87 13.38 -12.09
C LEU A 211 14.86 14.22 -12.89
N GLU A 212 15.24 14.73 -14.06
CA GLU A 212 14.31 15.48 -14.92
C GLU A 212 13.23 14.58 -15.51
N ASP A 213 13.55 13.35 -15.94
CA ASP A 213 12.54 12.38 -16.39
C ASP A 213 11.54 12.05 -15.27
N PHE A 214 12.02 11.80 -14.05
CA PHE A 214 11.17 11.59 -12.88
C PHE A 214 10.30 12.80 -12.54
N ARG A 215 10.82 14.02 -12.65
CA ARG A 215 10.05 15.25 -12.41
C ARG A 215 8.96 15.45 -13.46
N ASN A 216 9.25 15.15 -14.72
CA ASN A 216 8.34 15.38 -15.85
C ASN A 216 7.35 14.22 -16.12
N ASP A 217 7.50 13.08 -15.45
CA ASP A 217 6.52 11.98 -15.50
C ASP A 217 5.12 12.48 -15.00
N PRO A 218 4.05 12.33 -15.81
CA PRO A 218 2.69 12.76 -15.42
C PRO A 218 2.14 12.10 -14.15
N ASP A 219 2.49 10.84 -13.87
CA ASP A 219 2.03 10.13 -12.66
C ASP A 219 2.86 10.50 -11.42
N ILE A 220 4.04 11.09 -11.59
CA ILE A 220 4.85 11.66 -10.49
C ILE A 220 4.49 13.13 -10.23
N SER A 221 4.56 13.97 -11.25
CA SER A 221 4.24 15.41 -11.16
C SER A 221 2.83 15.70 -10.62
N SER A 222 1.86 14.79 -10.85
CA SER A 222 0.48 14.89 -10.33
C SER A 222 0.30 14.82 -8.81
N TRP A 223 1.38 14.60 -8.06
CA TRP A 223 1.46 14.79 -6.59
C TRP A 223 2.73 15.52 -6.16
N LEU A 224 3.86 15.31 -6.83
CA LEU A 224 5.17 15.76 -6.37
C LEU A 224 5.33 17.29 -6.36
N GLU A 225 4.84 18.01 -7.37
CA GLU A 225 4.91 19.48 -7.39
C GLU A 225 4.01 20.06 -6.28
N ASP A 226 2.81 19.53 -6.08
CA ASP A 226 1.93 19.97 -5.00
C ASP A 226 2.54 19.74 -3.61
N ALA A 227 3.24 18.62 -3.41
CA ALA A 227 3.98 18.33 -2.19
C ALA A 227 5.18 19.27 -1.99
N ALA A 228 5.95 19.54 -3.04
CA ALA A 228 7.12 20.43 -2.98
C ALA A 228 6.73 21.88 -2.68
N TYR A 229 5.68 22.40 -3.32
CA TYR A 229 5.15 23.74 -3.04
C TYR A 229 4.53 23.82 -1.64
N PHE A 230 3.81 22.79 -1.19
CA PHE A 230 3.27 22.73 0.17
C PHE A 230 4.40 22.82 1.22
N ALA A 231 5.44 22.00 1.10
CA ALA A 231 6.59 22.03 2.01
C ALA A 231 7.39 23.35 1.93
N ALA A 232 7.49 23.97 0.75
CA ALA A 232 8.15 25.27 0.56
C ALA A 232 7.38 26.43 1.23
N ILE A 233 6.05 26.35 1.25
CA ILE A 233 5.20 27.30 1.97
C ILE A 233 5.27 27.04 3.48
N ASP A 234 5.14 25.79 3.93
CA ASP A 234 5.13 25.45 5.36
C ASP A 234 6.46 25.80 6.05
N SER A 235 7.59 25.47 5.42
CA SER A 235 8.93 25.89 5.88
C SER A 235 9.18 27.40 5.84
N SER A 236 8.26 28.19 5.28
CA SER A 236 8.29 29.66 5.28
C SER A 236 7.32 30.32 6.26
N LEU A 237 6.35 29.57 6.80
CA LEU A 237 5.27 30.09 7.63
C LEU A 237 5.18 29.33 8.95
N ASN A 238 5.58 29.98 10.05
CA ASN A 238 5.49 29.44 11.40
C ASN A 238 4.02 29.39 11.90
N THR A 239 3.23 28.51 11.31
CA THR A 239 1.80 28.28 11.52
C THR A 239 1.56 26.83 11.92
N LEU A 240 0.47 26.53 12.63
CA LEU A 240 0.18 25.17 13.07
C LEU A 240 -0.30 24.26 11.91
N ASN A 241 -0.94 24.88 10.91
CA ASN A 241 -1.48 24.23 9.72
C ASN A 241 -1.90 25.23 8.62
N TRP A 242 -2.09 24.75 7.37
CA TRP A 242 -2.39 25.59 6.19
C TRP A 242 -3.70 26.40 6.26
N TYR A 243 -4.60 26.12 7.21
CA TYR A 243 -5.78 26.97 7.44
C TYR A 243 -5.40 28.39 7.89
N GLU A 244 -4.23 28.54 8.50
CA GLU A 244 -3.71 29.81 9.05
C GLU A 244 -2.85 30.59 8.03
N TRP A 245 -2.53 29.98 6.88
CA TRP A 245 -1.74 30.63 5.83
C TRP A 245 -2.46 31.85 5.23
N PRO A 246 -1.71 32.86 4.74
CA PRO A 246 -2.26 33.98 3.98
C PRO A 246 -3.18 33.51 2.85
N GLU A 247 -4.30 34.21 2.66
CA GLU A 247 -5.40 33.78 1.80
C GLU A 247 -4.97 33.36 0.37
N PRO A 248 -4.06 34.07 -0.33
CA PRO A 248 -3.61 33.64 -1.66
C PRO A 248 -2.83 32.32 -1.68
N LEU A 249 -2.07 32.00 -0.63
CA LEU A 249 -1.33 30.74 -0.49
C LEU A 249 -2.26 29.62 -0.03
N LYS A 250 -3.12 29.92 0.94
CA LYS A 250 -4.18 29.04 1.43
C LYS A 250 -5.10 28.58 0.29
N ASN A 251 -5.49 29.49 -0.62
CA ASN A 251 -6.42 29.23 -1.72
C ASN A 251 -5.76 29.01 -3.08
N ARG A 252 -4.42 28.91 -3.15
CA ARG A 252 -3.65 28.53 -4.35
C ARG A 252 -3.87 29.49 -5.55
N HIS A 253 -3.77 30.79 -5.30
CA HIS A 253 -3.76 31.79 -6.37
C HIS A 253 -2.47 31.67 -7.19
N LEU A 254 -2.57 31.66 -8.52
CA LEU A 254 -1.44 31.35 -9.42
C LEU A 254 -0.25 32.30 -9.20
N GLU A 255 -0.50 33.62 -9.19
CA GLU A 255 0.53 34.64 -8.93
C GLU A 255 1.26 34.43 -7.59
N ALA A 256 0.55 33.93 -6.56
CA ALA A 256 1.13 33.66 -5.26
C ALA A 256 1.99 32.38 -5.25
N LEU A 257 1.59 31.35 -6.00
CA LEU A 257 2.41 30.15 -6.21
C LEU A 257 3.64 30.45 -7.08
N GLU A 258 3.51 31.28 -8.11
CA GLU A 258 4.64 31.78 -8.91
C GLU A 258 5.62 32.58 -8.03
N GLY A 259 5.11 33.45 -7.16
CA GLY A 259 5.93 34.16 -6.16
C GLY A 259 6.65 33.23 -5.17
N ILE A 260 6.01 32.14 -4.74
CA ILE A 260 6.67 31.07 -3.96
C ILE A 260 7.76 30.40 -4.79
N TYR A 261 7.50 30.01 -6.04
CA TYR A 261 8.51 29.35 -6.86
C TYR A 261 9.76 30.23 -7.06
N GLN A 262 9.57 31.53 -7.34
CA GLN A 262 10.70 32.46 -7.48
C GLN A 262 11.47 32.66 -6.16
N SER A 263 10.78 32.70 -5.01
CA SER A 263 11.42 32.95 -3.69
C SER A 263 11.91 31.69 -2.96
N LYS A 264 11.51 30.48 -3.42
CA LYS A 264 11.83 29.18 -2.80
C LYS A 264 12.34 28.14 -3.80
N LYS A 265 12.76 28.55 -5.01
CA LYS A 265 13.20 27.64 -6.08
C LYS A 265 14.16 26.55 -5.62
N GLU A 266 15.22 26.93 -4.89
CA GLU A 266 16.23 26.00 -4.40
C GLU A 266 15.66 24.98 -3.41
N PHE A 267 14.74 25.38 -2.52
CA PHE A 267 14.04 24.44 -1.63
C PHE A 267 13.17 23.45 -2.43
N ILE A 268 12.40 23.94 -3.41
CA ILE A 268 11.49 23.11 -4.23
C ILE A 268 12.29 22.10 -5.06
N ASP A 269 13.37 22.54 -5.71
CA ASP A 269 14.23 21.66 -6.50
C ASP A 269 14.95 20.64 -5.61
N ILE A 270 15.43 21.03 -4.42
CA ILE A 270 16.02 20.11 -3.43
C ILE A 270 15.00 19.07 -2.97
N PHE A 271 13.78 19.48 -2.60
CA PHE A 271 12.71 18.55 -2.18
C PHE A 271 12.42 17.50 -3.27
N ILE A 272 12.31 17.94 -4.53
CA ILE A 272 12.09 17.08 -5.69
C ILE A 272 13.25 16.10 -5.90
N ALA A 273 14.49 16.57 -5.78
CA ALA A 273 15.68 15.73 -5.87
C ALA A 273 15.81 14.73 -4.70
N GLN A 274 15.37 15.09 -3.49
CA GLN A 274 15.31 14.15 -2.36
C GLN A 274 14.27 13.05 -2.60
N GLN A 275 13.10 13.39 -3.16
CA GLN A 275 12.08 12.40 -3.52
C GLN A 275 12.52 11.49 -4.68
N PHE A 276 13.30 12.00 -5.65
CA PHE A 276 13.97 11.18 -6.66
C PHE A 276 14.98 10.21 -6.04
N ILE A 277 15.83 10.67 -5.10
CA ILE A 277 16.82 9.83 -4.42
C ILE A 277 16.13 8.69 -3.65
N PHE A 278 15.06 9.00 -2.90
CA PHE A 278 14.22 7.98 -2.26
C PHE A 278 13.67 6.99 -3.28
N GLN A 279 13.06 7.49 -4.37
CA GLN A 279 12.48 6.66 -5.41
C GLN A 279 13.52 5.71 -6.01
N ARG A 280 14.69 6.21 -6.38
CA ARG A 280 15.80 5.44 -6.97
C ARG A 280 16.25 4.30 -6.05
N GLN A 281 16.47 4.59 -4.77
CA GLN A 281 16.88 3.56 -3.81
C GLN A 281 15.76 2.54 -3.56
N TRP A 282 14.52 2.99 -3.40
CA TRP A 282 13.38 2.09 -3.20
C TRP A 282 13.13 1.16 -4.40
N GLN A 283 13.20 1.66 -5.64
CA GLN A 283 13.05 0.80 -6.82
C GLN A 283 14.19 -0.24 -6.94
N ARG A 284 15.41 0.09 -6.52
CA ARG A 284 16.51 -0.89 -6.47
C ARG A 284 16.25 -1.99 -5.42
N VAL A 285 15.74 -1.61 -4.24
CA VAL A 285 15.33 -2.56 -3.18
C VAL A 285 14.18 -3.46 -3.66
N ARG A 286 13.11 -2.89 -4.25
CA ARG A 286 12.00 -3.65 -4.83
C ARG A 286 12.45 -4.59 -5.95
N GLN A 287 13.31 -4.13 -6.86
CA GLN A 287 13.81 -4.95 -7.95
C GLN A 287 14.69 -6.11 -7.42
N TYR A 288 15.49 -5.91 -6.36
CA TYR A 288 16.23 -6.99 -5.74
C TYR A 288 15.30 -8.04 -5.09
N ALA A 289 14.30 -7.60 -4.32
CA ALA A 289 13.25 -8.48 -3.77
C ALA A 289 12.59 -9.32 -4.87
N ARG A 290 12.24 -8.69 -6.00
CA ARG A 290 11.67 -9.37 -7.17
C ARG A 290 12.62 -10.40 -7.79
N THR A 291 13.93 -10.12 -7.89
CA THR A 291 14.91 -11.13 -8.35
C THR A 291 15.06 -12.33 -7.41
N LYS A 292 14.67 -12.17 -6.14
CA LYS A 292 14.67 -13.19 -5.09
C LYS A 292 13.29 -13.84 -4.88
N GLY A 293 12.32 -13.56 -5.76
CA GLY A 293 10.96 -14.14 -5.69
C GLY A 293 10.09 -13.58 -4.55
N ILE A 294 10.54 -12.52 -3.89
CA ILE A 294 9.84 -11.85 -2.79
C ILE A 294 9.03 -10.68 -3.35
N SER A 295 7.74 -10.62 -3.01
CA SER A 295 6.88 -9.46 -3.28
C SER A 295 6.86 -8.54 -2.06
N ILE A 296 6.84 -7.23 -2.27
CA ILE A 296 6.70 -6.25 -1.18
C ILE A 296 5.21 -5.90 -1.02
N MET A 297 4.69 -6.20 0.17
CA MET A 297 3.38 -5.76 0.65
C MET A 297 3.53 -4.39 1.31
N GLY A 298 2.97 -3.36 0.67
CA GLY A 298 2.85 -2.03 1.25
C GLY A 298 1.67 -1.90 2.21
N ASP A 299 1.48 -0.68 2.70
CA ASP A 299 0.37 -0.33 3.58
C ASP A 299 -0.11 1.10 3.28
N MET A 300 -1.43 1.29 3.30
CA MET A 300 -2.10 2.54 2.95
C MET A 300 -3.17 2.88 4.00
N PRO A 301 -2.96 3.93 4.82
CA PRO A 301 -4.01 4.47 5.69
C PRO A 301 -5.21 4.91 4.85
N ILE A 302 -6.46 4.50 5.16
CA ILE A 302 -7.60 4.93 4.33
C ILE A 302 -7.70 6.46 4.26
N TYR A 303 -7.44 7.18 5.36
CA TYR A 303 -7.43 8.64 5.42
C TYR A 303 -6.03 9.24 5.17
N VAL A 304 -5.95 10.57 5.18
CA VAL A 304 -4.72 11.38 5.10
C VAL A 304 -4.75 12.50 6.13
N GLY A 305 -3.60 13.03 6.54
CA GLY A 305 -3.54 14.13 7.53
C GLY A 305 -4.19 15.42 7.02
N TYR A 306 -4.81 16.22 7.90
CA TYR A 306 -5.41 17.51 7.51
C TYR A 306 -4.38 18.52 7.00
N HIS A 307 -3.22 18.58 7.66
CA HIS A 307 -2.10 19.42 7.27
C HIS A 307 -1.18 18.65 6.31
N SER A 308 -1.63 18.51 5.06
CA SER A 308 -0.93 17.80 3.99
C SER A 308 -1.16 18.49 2.64
N ALA A 309 -0.26 18.23 1.69
CA ALA A 309 -0.46 18.66 0.30
C ALA A 309 -1.70 17.99 -0.31
N ASP A 310 -1.98 16.72 0.04
CA ASP A 310 -3.19 16.00 -0.36
C ASP A 310 -4.45 16.84 -0.12
N VAL A 311 -4.65 17.34 1.11
CA VAL A 311 -5.84 18.11 1.47
C VAL A 311 -5.77 19.55 0.96
N TRP A 312 -4.62 20.21 1.06
CA TRP A 312 -4.46 21.61 0.62
C TRP A 312 -4.62 21.77 -0.89
N ALA A 313 -4.10 20.87 -1.71
CA ALA A 313 -4.29 20.91 -3.16
C ALA A 313 -5.69 20.44 -3.57
N ASN A 314 -6.20 19.37 -2.95
CA ASN A 314 -7.40 18.66 -3.41
C ASN A 314 -8.68 18.97 -2.59
N LYS A 315 -8.77 20.15 -1.95
CA LYS A 315 -9.85 20.58 -1.02
C LYS A 315 -11.28 20.14 -1.37
N LYS A 316 -11.66 20.12 -2.66
CA LYS A 316 -12.99 19.71 -3.16
C LYS A 316 -13.34 18.25 -2.89
N HIS A 317 -12.36 17.40 -2.64
CA HIS A 317 -12.52 15.97 -2.39
C HIS A 317 -12.72 15.62 -0.91
N PHE A 318 -12.75 16.63 -0.03
CA PHE A 318 -12.89 16.49 1.42
C PHE A 318 -14.09 17.30 1.93
N LEU A 319 -14.68 16.86 3.04
CA LEU A 319 -15.82 17.50 3.70
C LEU A 319 -15.38 18.73 4.50
N LEU A 320 -14.93 19.76 3.77
CA LEU A 320 -14.46 21.04 4.31
C LEU A 320 -15.55 22.12 4.18
N ASN A 321 -15.55 23.08 5.11
CA ASN A 321 -16.40 24.26 5.04
C ASN A 321 -15.82 25.31 4.06
N ARG A 322 -16.56 26.41 3.80
CA ARG A 322 -16.13 27.46 2.85
C ARG A 322 -14.81 28.16 3.18
N LYS A 323 -14.29 28.03 4.41
CA LYS A 323 -12.98 28.55 4.83
C LYS A 323 -11.86 27.50 4.76
N GLY A 324 -12.19 26.25 4.42
CA GLY A 324 -11.27 25.11 4.35
C GLY A 324 -11.20 24.24 5.61
N PHE A 325 -11.88 24.59 6.71
CA PHE A 325 -11.83 23.79 7.95
C PHE A 325 -12.71 22.53 7.83
N PRO A 326 -12.34 21.38 8.42
CA PRO A 326 -13.19 20.17 8.38
C PRO A 326 -14.58 20.41 8.97
N LEU A 327 -15.61 19.86 8.33
CA LEU A 327 -16.96 19.77 8.91
C LEU A 327 -17.10 18.54 9.81
N LEU A 328 -16.47 17.44 9.40
CA LEU A 328 -16.52 16.14 10.05
C LEU A 328 -15.13 15.49 9.99
N VAL A 329 -14.78 14.76 11.04
CA VAL A 329 -13.48 14.09 11.20
C VAL A 329 -13.64 12.59 11.48
N SER A 330 -12.58 11.85 11.19
CA SER A 330 -12.48 10.39 11.32
C SER A 330 -12.33 9.92 12.76
N GLY A 331 -12.69 8.65 12.95
CA GLY A 331 -12.60 7.91 14.20
C GLY A 331 -13.37 6.59 14.10
N VAL A 332 -13.54 5.91 15.23
CA VAL A 332 -14.44 4.75 15.38
C VAL A 332 -15.33 4.92 16.63
N PRO A 333 -16.56 4.39 16.62
CA PRO A 333 -17.41 4.39 17.82
C PRO A 333 -16.81 3.48 18.92
N PRO A 334 -17.38 3.50 20.14
CA PRO A 334 -17.13 2.46 21.12
C PRO A 334 -17.35 1.05 20.58
N ASP A 335 -16.50 0.11 21.01
CA ASP A 335 -16.59 -1.30 20.70
C ASP A 335 -16.12 -2.18 21.89
N ALA A 336 -15.94 -3.48 21.66
CA ALA A 336 -15.51 -4.44 22.69
C ALA A 336 -14.07 -4.23 23.19
N PHE A 337 -13.27 -3.41 22.52
CA PHE A 337 -11.87 -3.12 22.85
C PHE A 337 -11.67 -1.66 23.32
N SER A 338 -12.65 -0.77 23.10
CA SER A 338 -12.60 0.63 23.48
C SER A 338 -13.97 1.17 23.93
N GLU A 339 -14.12 1.44 25.24
CA GLU A 339 -15.37 1.98 25.82
C GLU A 339 -15.78 3.36 25.28
N THR A 340 -14.82 4.15 24.78
CA THR A 340 -15.03 5.54 24.33
C THR A 340 -14.88 5.72 22.81
N GLY A 341 -14.47 4.65 22.10
CA GLY A 341 -14.03 4.71 20.72
C GLY A 341 -12.72 5.48 20.55
N GLN A 342 -12.34 5.77 19.31
CA GLN A 342 -11.12 6.52 19.00
C GLN A 342 -11.43 7.71 18.10
N LEU A 343 -10.90 8.90 18.44
CA LEU A 343 -11.07 10.12 17.66
C LEU A 343 -9.74 10.44 16.96
N TRP A 344 -9.63 10.06 15.68
CA TRP A 344 -8.38 10.19 14.91
C TRP A 344 -8.19 11.58 14.30
N GLY A 345 -9.27 12.32 14.06
CA GLY A 345 -9.20 13.73 13.66
C GLY A 345 -8.86 14.02 12.19
N SER A 346 -8.65 12.99 11.36
CA SER A 346 -8.42 13.16 9.91
C SER A 346 -9.66 13.74 9.21
N PRO A 347 -9.53 14.57 8.18
CA PRO A 347 -10.67 15.05 7.40
C PRO A 347 -11.29 13.91 6.58
N LEU A 348 -12.61 13.88 6.53
CA LEU A 348 -13.36 12.85 5.79
C LEU A 348 -13.54 13.24 4.31
N TYR A 349 -13.58 12.22 3.44
CA TYR A 349 -13.77 12.41 2.00
C TYR A 349 -15.19 12.82 1.63
N ASP A 350 -15.33 13.76 0.68
CA ASP A 350 -16.59 13.93 -0.05
C ASP A 350 -16.64 12.90 -1.19
N TRP A 351 -17.09 11.70 -0.84
CA TRP A 351 -17.32 10.61 -1.79
C TRP A 351 -18.31 10.98 -2.91
N LYS A 352 -19.20 11.96 -2.72
CA LYS A 352 -20.14 12.43 -3.76
C LYS A 352 -19.46 13.39 -4.73
N ALA A 353 -18.49 14.19 -4.27
CA ALA A 353 -17.62 14.97 -5.14
C ALA A 353 -16.67 14.04 -5.93
N MET A 354 -15.94 13.15 -5.24
CA MET A 354 -15.05 12.18 -5.87
C MET A 354 -15.75 11.34 -6.95
N LYS A 355 -16.97 10.84 -6.69
CA LYS A 355 -17.72 10.04 -7.67
C LYS A 355 -18.10 10.80 -8.95
N LYS A 356 -18.29 12.13 -8.88
CA LYS A 356 -18.51 12.97 -10.08
C LYS A 356 -17.26 13.12 -10.93
N GLU A 357 -16.09 13.13 -10.29
CA GLU A 357 -14.78 13.21 -10.93
C GLU A 357 -14.14 11.82 -11.15
N GLY A 358 -14.97 10.77 -11.27
CA GLY A 358 -14.51 9.40 -11.58
C GLY A 358 -13.57 8.77 -10.54
N PHE A 359 -13.54 9.30 -9.31
CA PHE A 359 -12.60 8.96 -8.24
C PHE A 359 -11.11 9.24 -8.57
N SER A 360 -10.84 10.24 -9.42
CA SER A 360 -9.49 10.57 -9.92
C SER A 360 -8.38 10.66 -8.85
N TRP A 361 -8.68 11.21 -7.67
CA TRP A 361 -7.73 11.34 -6.55
C TRP A 361 -7.29 9.96 -6.02
N TRP A 362 -8.25 9.06 -5.77
CA TRP A 362 -7.96 7.69 -5.34
C TRP A 362 -7.25 6.88 -6.42
N ILE A 363 -7.58 7.10 -7.70
CA ILE A 363 -6.87 6.46 -8.82
C ILE A 363 -5.38 6.86 -8.83
N ARG A 364 -5.05 8.15 -8.62
CA ARG A 364 -3.64 8.59 -8.48
C ARG A 364 -2.94 7.95 -7.29
N ARG A 365 -3.59 7.92 -6.12
CA ARG A 365 -3.05 7.28 -4.90
C ARG A 365 -2.77 5.78 -5.09
N ILE A 366 -3.65 5.07 -5.80
CA ILE A 366 -3.46 3.65 -6.13
C ILE A 366 -2.32 3.45 -7.14
N LYS A 367 -2.22 4.29 -8.19
CA LYS A 367 -1.05 4.27 -9.10
C LYS A 367 0.26 4.44 -8.34
N ARG A 368 0.32 5.39 -7.40
CA ARG A 368 1.50 5.60 -6.55
C ARG A 368 1.80 4.39 -5.67
N ALA A 369 0.78 3.72 -5.13
CA ALA A 369 0.96 2.46 -4.41
C ALA A 369 1.48 1.33 -5.30
N GLN A 370 0.94 1.13 -6.51
CA GLN A 370 1.47 0.14 -7.48
C GLN A 370 2.91 0.46 -7.93
N ASN A 371 3.29 1.74 -7.96
CA ASN A 371 4.65 2.18 -8.24
C ASN A 371 5.63 1.82 -7.10
N LEU A 372 5.18 1.78 -5.84
CA LEU A 372 6.01 1.40 -4.69
C LEU A 372 5.94 -0.10 -4.34
N TYR A 373 4.79 -0.74 -4.47
CA TYR A 373 4.51 -2.06 -3.90
C TYR A 373 3.92 -3.03 -4.93
N ASP A 374 4.05 -4.34 -4.69
CA ASP A 374 3.48 -5.39 -5.53
C ASP A 374 2.04 -5.73 -5.13
N GLU A 375 1.79 -5.75 -3.82
CA GLU A 375 0.47 -5.83 -3.17
C GLU A 375 0.44 -4.80 -2.02
N PHE A 376 -0.72 -4.42 -1.48
CA PHE A 376 -0.77 -3.52 -0.32
C PHE A 376 -2.01 -3.69 0.55
N ARG A 377 -1.83 -3.56 1.86
CA ARG A 377 -2.91 -3.41 2.83
C ARG A 377 -3.57 -2.03 2.64
N ILE A 378 -4.90 -1.97 2.76
CA ILE A 378 -5.59 -0.71 3.08
C ILE A 378 -6.13 -0.83 4.49
N ASP A 379 -5.56 -0.03 5.39
CA ASP A 379 -5.94 0.10 6.79
C ASP A 379 -7.34 0.75 6.92
N HIS A 380 -8.16 0.23 7.84
CA HIS A 380 -9.57 0.60 8.01
C HIS A 380 -10.42 0.49 6.72
N PHE A 381 -10.22 -0.59 5.95
CA PHE A 381 -10.95 -0.87 4.70
C PHE A 381 -12.47 -0.78 4.86
N ARG A 382 -13.00 -1.11 6.06
CA ARG A 382 -14.43 -1.04 6.40
C ARG A 382 -15.06 0.34 6.10
N GLY A 383 -14.27 1.42 6.12
CA GLY A 383 -14.69 2.77 5.76
C GLY A 383 -15.20 2.93 4.31
N PHE A 384 -14.84 2.04 3.39
CA PHE A 384 -15.37 2.06 2.01
C PHE A 384 -16.82 1.58 1.89
N ALA A 385 -17.29 0.74 2.82
CA ALA A 385 -18.70 0.36 2.92
C ALA A 385 -19.47 1.35 3.82
N GLY A 386 -18.95 1.60 5.02
CA GLY A 386 -19.48 2.60 5.94
C GLY A 386 -18.41 3.13 6.89
N PHE A 387 -18.32 4.45 7.03
CA PHE A 387 -17.35 5.16 7.87
C PHE A 387 -18.03 5.91 9.01
N TRP A 388 -17.37 5.98 10.16
CA TRP A 388 -17.84 6.76 11.30
C TRP A 388 -17.38 8.22 11.18
N ALA A 389 -18.31 9.16 11.36
CA ALA A 389 -18.08 10.58 11.11
C ALA A 389 -18.47 11.42 12.31
N VAL A 390 -17.48 12.06 12.95
CA VAL A 390 -17.63 12.85 14.18
C VAL A 390 -17.62 14.36 13.84
N PRO A 391 -18.44 15.21 14.49
CA PRO A 391 -18.33 16.67 14.36
C PRO A 391 -16.93 17.18 14.72
N SER A 392 -16.40 18.11 13.91
CA SER A 392 -15.03 18.67 14.04
C SER A 392 -14.70 19.29 15.40
N GLU A 393 -15.73 19.77 16.09
CA GLU A 393 -15.72 20.48 17.35
C GLU A 393 -15.72 19.53 18.58
N ALA A 394 -16.04 18.24 18.36
CA ALA A 394 -16.12 17.23 19.42
C ALA A 394 -14.75 16.92 20.05
N LYS A 395 -14.78 16.30 21.24
CA LYS A 395 -13.59 15.84 21.99
C LYS A 395 -13.56 14.34 22.25
N VAL A 396 -14.58 13.60 21.82
CA VAL A 396 -14.74 12.15 21.97
C VAL A 396 -15.40 11.58 20.72
N ALA A 397 -15.11 10.32 20.37
CA ALA A 397 -15.64 9.70 19.16
C ALA A 397 -17.13 9.30 19.27
N MET A 398 -17.63 9.11 20.49
CA MET A 398 -19.00 8.63 20.79
C MET A 398 -20.13 9.43 20.13
N VAL A 399 -19.90 10.71 19.80
CA VAL A 399 -20.92 11.63 19.24
C VAL A 399 -20.93 11.69 17.71
N GLY A 400 -20.31 10.72 17.04
CA GLY A 400 -20.36 10.59 15.59
C GLY A 400 -21.61 9.88 15.06
N GLN A 401 -21.62 9.64 13.74
CA GLN A 401 -22.64 8.87 13.04
C GLN A 401 -22.01 8.05 11.90
N TRP A 402 -22.52 6.85 11.66
CA TRP A 402 -22.18 6.08 10.46
C TRP A 402 -22.68 6.79 9.19
N LYS A 403 -21.86 6.77 8.14
CA LYS A 403 -22.19 7.26 6.80
C LYS A 403 -21.76 6.23 5.76
N ALA A 404 -22.59 6.02 4.74
CA ALA A 404 -22.27 5.11 3.64
C ALA A 404 -21.08 5.62 2.83
N GLY A 405 -20.11 4.74 2.57
CA GLY A 405 -18.96 4.97 1.71
C GLY A 405 -19.30 4.83 0.21
N PRO A 406 -18.29 4.80 -0.67
CA PRO A 406 -18.47 4.69 -2.12
C PRO A 406 -18.81 3.26 -2.59
N GLY A 407 -18.59 2.25 -1.75
CA GLY A 407 -18.77 0.83 -2.07
C GLY A 407 -18.00 0.38 -3.30
N ILE A 408 -18.53 -0.65 -3.97
CA ILE A 408 -17.95 -1.26 -5.18
C ILE A 408 -17.60 -0.24 -6.27
N SER A 409 -18.37 0.86 -6.37
CA SER A 409 -18.21 1.84 -7.45
C SER A 409 -16.89 2.61 -7.44
N LEU A 410 -16.16 2.62 -6.31
CA LEU A 410 -14.77 3.07 -6.25
C LEU A 410 -13.83 2.06 -6.93
N PHE A 411 -13.91 0.78 -6.54
CA PHE A 411 -13.06 -0.29 -7.05
C PHE A 411 -13.32 -0.58 -8.53
N ASP A 412 -14.57 -0.47 -8.99
CA ASP A 412 -14.93 -0.46 -10.41
C ASP A 412 -14.17 0.60 -11.21
N ALA A 413 -14.01 1.80 -10.64
CA ALA A 413 -13.33 2.93 -11.29
C ALA A 413 -11.81 2.76 -11.26
N ILE A 414 -11.25 2.28 -10.15
CA ILE A 414 -9.83 1.93 -10.04
C ILE A 414 -9.49 0.82 -11.04
N SER A 415 -10.25 -0.28 -11.07
CA SER A 415 -10.00 -1.41 -11.98
C SER A 415 -10.00 -1.01 -13.46
N ARG A 416 -10.94 -0.14 -13.88
CA ARG A 416 -10.94 0.44 -15.24
C ARG A 416 -9.74 1.34 -15.55
N ALA A 417 -9.11 1.94 -14.53
CA ALA A 417 -8.07 2.95 -14.71
C ALA A 417 -6.64 2.42 -14.53
N VAL A 418 -6.45 1.36 -13.74
CA VAL A 418 -5.12 0.78 -13.43
C VAL A 418 -5.03 -0.76 -13.57
N GLY A 419 -6.11 -1.42 -13.99
CA GLY A 419 -6.14 -2.87 -14.18
C GLY A 419 -6.29 -3.67 -12.88
N LYS A 420 -5.54 -4.78 -12.75
CA LYS A 420 -5.53 -5.60 -11.54
C LYS A 420 -4.72 -4.92 -10.43
N ILE A 421 -5.25 -5.00 -9.21
CA ILE A 421 -4.60 -4.59 -7.96
C ILE A 421 -4.78 -5.69 -6.94
N ASP A 422 -3.73 -6.01 -6.20
CA ASP A 422 -3.77 -6.96 -5.10
C ASP A 422 -3.85 -6.18 -3.77
N ILE A 423 -5.10 -5.85 -3.39
CA ILE A 423 -5.42 -5.19 -2.13
C ILE A 423 -5.64 -6.23 -1.04
N ILE A 424 -5.07 -6.00 0.14
CA ILE A 424 -5.42 -6.70 1.37
C ILE A 424 -6.34 -5.78 2.18
N ALA A 425 -7.52 -6.27 2.54
CA ALA A 425 -8.44 -5.52 3.38
C ALA A 425 -8.04 -5.66 4.85
N GLU A 426 -7.82 -4.54 5.53
CA GLU A 426 -7.87 -4.51 6.99
C GLU A 426 -9.34 -4.52 7.41
N ASP A 427 -9.81 -5.70 7.84
CA ASP A 427 -11.17 -5.98 8.31
C ASP A 427 -11.19 -6.56 9.74
N LEU A 428 -10.48 -5.91 10.68
CA LEU A 428 -10.48 -6.21 12.10
C LEU A 428 -11.55 -5.42 12.88
N GLY A 429 -11.80 -5.82 14.13
CA GLY A 429 -12.78 -5.18 15.01
C GLY A 429 -14.23 -5.53 14.64
N VAL A 430 -15.17 -4.62 14.91
CA VAL A 430 -16.61 -4.86 14.67
C VAL A 430 -16.97 -4.60 13.19
N ILE A 431 -16.82 -5.66 12.41
CA ILE A 431 -17.16 -5.71 10.99
C ILE A 431 -18.65 -6.02 10.77
N THR A 432 -19.22 -5.38 9.75
CA THR A 432 -20.63 -5.53 9.34
C THR A 432 -20.73 -6.23 7.98
N GLU A 433 -21.85 -6.91 7.72
CA GLU A 433 -22.04 -7.76 6.53
C GLU A 433 -21.82 -7.02 5.20
N ASP A 434 -22.11 -5.72 5.13
CA ASP A 434 -21.83 -4.87 3.97
C ASP A 434 -20.33 -4.74 3.65
N VAL A 435 -19.47 -4.77 4.67
CA VAL A 435 -18.00 -4.79 4.53
C VAL A 435 -17.54 -6.15 4.00
N ILE A 436 -18.10 -7.25 4.52
CA ILE A 436 -17.77 -8.61 4.09
C ILE A 436 -18.18 -8.82 2.63
N GLN A 437 -19.38 -8.36 2.25
CA GLN A 437 -19.85 -8.37 0.87
C GLN A 437 -18.97 -7.50 -0.03
N LEU A 438 -18.61 -6.28 0.40
CA LEU A 438 -17.70 -5.42 -0.37
C LEU A 438 -16.34 -6.10 -0.60
N ARG A 439 -15.70 -6.61 0.47
CA ARG A 439 -14.41 -7.32 0.40
C ARG A 439 -14.48 -8.51 -0.56
N ARG A 440 -15.47 -9.38 -0.40
CA ARG A 440 -15.66 -10.57 -1.26
C ARG A 440 -15.97 -10.18 -2.71
N SER A 441 -16.74 -9.11 -2.94
CA SER A 441 -17.08 -8.65 -4.30
C SER A 441 -15.89 -8.14 -5.13
N ILE A 442 -14.83 -7.66 -4.47
CA ILE A 442 -13.57 -7.26 -5.12
C ILE A 442 -12.49 -8.35 -5.08
N GLY A 443 -12.79 -9.52 -4.50
CA GLY A 443 -11.83 -10.63 -4.35
C GLY A 443 -10.68 -10.37 -3.36
N ALA A 444 -10.79 -9.36 -2.49
CA ALA A 444 -9.71 -9.02 -1.56
C ALA A 444 -9.62 -10.01 -0.38
N PRO A 445 -8.42 -10.49 0.00
CA PRO A 445 -8.24 -11.19 1.27
C PRO A 445 -8.50 -10.25 2.45
N GLY A 446 -9.15 -10.80 3.48
CA GLY A 446 -9.23 -10.15 4.80
C GLY A 446 -8.03 -10.54 5.68
N MET A 447 -8.09 -10.16 6.96
CA MET A 447 -7.07 -10.49 7.95
C MET A 447 -7.57 -11.51 8.99
N ALA A 448 -6.63 -12.26 9.57
CA ALA A 448 -6.81 -12.95 10.84
C ALA A 448 -5.59 -12.71 11.73
N VAL A 449 -5.77 -12.50 13.03
CA VAL A 449 -4.68 -12.20 13.96
C VAL A 449 -4.79 -13.13 15.17
N LEU A 450 -3.86 -14.09 15.30
CA LEU A 450 -3.97 -15.18 16.27
C LEU A 450 -4.08 -14.69 17.73
N GLN A 451 -3.44 -13.58 18.09
CA GLN A 451 -3.57 -12.96 19.43
C GLN A 451 -5.01 -12.55 19.80
N PHE A 452 -5.93 -12.47 18.85
CA PHE A 452 -7.36 -12.17 19.08
C PHE A 452 -8.25 -13.42 19.08
N GLY A 453 -7.68 -14.62 18.82
CA GLY A 453 -8.46 -15.85 18.61
C GLY A 453 -9.01 -16.52 19.87
N PHE A 454 -8.37 -16.35 21.04
CA PHE A 454 -8.51 -17.28 22.16
C PHE A 454 -9.33 -16.76 23.35
N GLY A 455 -9.63 -15.45 23.40
CA GLY A 455 -10.38 -14.77 24.46
C GLY A 455 -11.91 -14.82 24.32
N SER A 456 -12.45 -15.69 23.47
CA SER A 456 -13.91 -15.89 23.31
C SER A 456 -14.25 -17.35 22.98
N ASP A 457 -15.21 -17.61 22.08
CA ASP A 457 -15.70 -18.97 21.78
C ASP A 457 -15.16 -19.54 20.45
N ALA A 458 -15.59 -20.76 20.11
CA ALA A 458 -15.13 -21.48 18.92
C ALA A 458 -15.58 -20.88 17.57
N ALA A 459 -16.46 -19.87 17.56
CA ALA A 459 -16.85 -19.12 16.36
C ALA A 459 -15.98 -17.89 16.11
N ASN A 460 -14.98 -17.61 16.95
CA ASN A 460 -14.04 -16.51 16.76
C ASN A 460 -13.32 -16.60 15.38
N PRO A 461 -13.40 -15.57 14.52
CA PRO A 461 -12.89 -15.63 13.14
C PRO A 461 -11.35 -15.66 13.04
N HIS A 462 -10.63 -15.51 14.15
CA HIS A 462 -9.17 -15.56 14.23
C HIS A 462 -8.63 -16.90 14.77
N LEU A 463 -9.51 -17.90 14.98
CA LEU A 463 -9.10 -19.28 15.22
C LEU A 463 -8.81 -20.00 13.89
N PRO A 464 -7.69 -20.74 13.75
CA PRO A 464 -7.28 -21.43 12.52
C PRO A 464 -8.34 -22.25 11.77
N HIS A 465 -9.30 -22.86 12.47
CA HIS A 465 -10.38 -23.63 11.85
C HIS A 465 -11.49 -22.78 11.21
N ASN A 466 -11.54 -21.47 11.49
CA ASN A 466 -12.49 -20.51 10.92
C ASN A 466 -11.88 -19.66 9.79
N HIS A 467 -10.58 -19.82 9.48
CA HIS A 467 -9.91 -19.03 8.45
C HIS A 467 -10.39 -19.36 7.02
N GLU A 468 -10.42 -18.35 6.15
CA GLU A 468 -10.68 -18.50 4.70
C GLU A 468 -9.37 -18.74 3.92
N ARG A 469 -9.44 -19.38 2.74
CA ARG A 469 -8.26 -19.48 1.85
C ARG A 469 -7.78 -18.11 1.38
N ASN A 470 -8.70 -17.25 0.95
CA ASN A 470 -8.38 -15.88 0.55
C ASN A 470 -8.36 -14.96 1.79
N GLN A 471 -7.31 -15.10 2.59
CA GLN A 471 -7.07 -14.35 3.81
C GLN A 471 -5.55 -14.23 4.05
N VAL A 472 -5.14 -13.24 4.84
CA VAL A 472 -3.79 -13.11 5.39
C VAL A 472 -3.84 -13.38 6.89
N VAL A 473 -3.14 -14.41 7.36
CA VAL A 473 -3.03 -14.73 8.80
C VAL A 473 -1.75 -14.12 9.39
N TYR A 474 -1.88 -13.55 10.57
CA TYR A 474 -0.82 -12.93 11.37
C TYR A 474 -0.73 -13.61 12.73
N THR A 475 0.45 -13.66 13.33
CA THR A 475 0.57 -13.90 14.78
C THR A 475 0.10 -12.67 15.55
N GLY A 476 0.71 -11.52 15.24
CA GLY A 476 0.33 -10.16 15.63
C GLY A 476 0.61 -9.18 14.49
N THR A 477 0.05 -7.97 14.58
CA THR A 477 0.40 -6.83 13.74
C THR A 477 1.48 -5.96 14.42
N HIS A 478 1.71 -4.73 13.94
CA HIS A 478 2.60 -3.76 14.60
C HIS A 478 1.93 -3.05 15.81
N ASP A 479 0.60 -3.04 15.87
CA ASP A 479 -0.20 -2.50 16.98
C ASP A 479 -0.38 -3.51 18.12
N ASN A 480 -0.24 -4.79 17.79
CA ASN A 480 -0.17 -5.89 18.76
C ASN A 480 1.10 -5.81 19.60
N ASP A 481 1.13 -6.57 20.69
CA ASP A 481 2.38 -6.91 21.33
C ASP A 481 3.13 -7.97 20.52
N THR A 482 4.40 -8.19 20.87
CA THR A 482 5.10 -9.45 20.60
C THR A 482 4.33 -10.65 21.19
N ILE A 483 4.49 -11.86 20.64
CA ILE A 483 3.82 -13.04 21.22
C ILE A 483 4.25 -13.25 22.69
N LEU A 484 5.51 -12.99 23.05
CA LEU A 484 5.95 -13.11 24.45
C LEU A 484 5.29 -12.05 25.34
N GLY A 485 5.32 -10.77 24.95
CA GLY A 485 4.71 -9.70 25.75
C GLY A 485 3.19 -9.82 25.87
N TRP A 486 2.51 -10.34 24.84
CA TRP A 486 1.11 -10.76 24.92
C TRP A 486 0.94 -11.93 25.91
N TRP A 487 1.79 -12.96 25.82
CA TRP A 487 1.73 -14.10 26.74
C TRP A 487 2.00 -13.72 28.20
N ASP A 488 2.83 -12.71 28.46
CA ASP A 488 3.11 -12.23 29.82
C ASP A 488 1.87 -11.59 30.50
N VAL A 489 0.94 -11.03 29.71
CA VAL A 489 -0.23 -10.27 30.23
C VAL A 489 -1.59 -10.92 29.99
N VAL A 490 -1.67 -11.94 29.12
CA VAL A 490 -2.93 -12.60 28.76
C VAL A 490 -3.50 -13.46 29.92
N LYS A 491 -4.83 -13.48 30.06
CA LYS A 491 -5.53 -14.08 31.21
C LYS A 491 -5.33 -15.60 31.27
N GLN A 492 -5.28 -16.18 32.48
CA GLN A 492 -5.03 -17.61 32.67
C GLN A 492 -6.07 -18.54 31.99
N GLU A 493 -7.32 -18.10 31.89
CA GLU A 493 -8.38 -18.80 31.14
C GLU A 493 -8.03 -18.86 29.64
N GLU A 494 -7.64 -17.74 29.06
CA GLU A 494 -7.22 -17.63 27.66
C GLU A 494 -5.90 -18.38 27.40
N LYS A 495 -4.92 -18.34 28.32
CA LYS A 495 -3.75 -19.24 28.27
C LYS A 495 -4.15 -20.71 28.18
N SER A 496 -5.10 -21.12 29.02
CA SER A 496 -5.60 -22.49 29.04
C SER A 496 -6.28 -22.87 27.72
N ASN A 497 -7.01 -21.94 27.10
CA ASN A 497 -7.57 -22.12 25.75
C ASN A 497 -6.47 -22.25 24.68
N VAL A 498 -5.43 -21.42 24.71
CA VAL A 498 -4.29 -21.47 23.78
C VAL A 498 -3.57 -22.82 23.84
N LEU A 499 -3.16 -23.27 25.04
CA LEU A 499 -2.45 -24.53 25.24
C LEU A 499 -3.29 -25.72 24.75
N LYS A 500 -4.60 -25.73 25.10
CA LYS A 500 -5.56 -26.75 24.66
C LYS A 500 -5.77 -26.76 23.14
N TYR A 501 -5.86 -25.59 22.51
CA TYR A 501 -6.08 -25.48 21.06
C TYR A 501 -4.84 -25.92 20.27
N LEU A 502 -3.65 -25.46 20.68
CA LEU A 502 -2.38 -25.79 20.04
C LEU A 502 -1.87 -27.21 20.39
N SER A 503 -2.53 -27.90 21.33
CA SER A 503 -2.17 -29.24 21.83
C SER A 503 -0.73 -29.31 22.35
N ILE A 504 -0.30 -28.29 23.10
CA ILE A 504 1.03 -28.19 23.72
C ILE A 504 0.91 -28.30 25.25
N ALA A 505 1.82 -29.07 25.86
CA ALA A 505 1.79 -29.38 27.29
C ALA A 505 2.66 -28.45 28.16
N GLU A 506 3.61 -27.73 27.54
CA GLU A 506 4.59 -26.87 28.22
C GLU A 506 4.74 -25.54 27.48
N GLU A 507 4.99 -24.44 28.20
CA GLU A 507 5.04 -23.08 27.64
C GLU A 507 6.37 -22.74 26.95
N ASN A 508 7.29 -23.69 26.79
CA ASN A 508 8.71 -23.45 26.53
C ASN A 508 9.04 -22.70 25.22
N ASP A 509 8.11 -22.61 24.25
CA ASP A 509 8.30 -21.81 23.03
C ASP A 509 6.97 -21.37 22.39
N ILE A 510 6.11 -20.67 23.16
CA ILE A 510 4.83 -20.11 22.69
C ILE A 510 4.95 -19.32 21.36
N PRO A 511 5.99 -18.47 21.11
CA PRO A 511 6.13 -17.77 19.84
C PRO A 511 6.15 -18.71 18.64
N TRP A 512 6.98 -19.75 18.68
CA TRP A 512 7.08 -20.69 17.56
C TRP A 512 5.91 -21.67 17.48
N ALA A 513 5.15 -21.86 18.56
CA ALA A 513 3.86 -22.55 18.51
C ALA A 513 2.79 -21.72 17.76
N LEU A 514 2.71 -20.41 18.01
CA LEU A 514 1.81 -19.51 17.27
C LEU A 514 2.26 -19.32 15.82
N ILE A 515 3.57 -19.19 15.54
CA ILE A 515 4.10 -19.17 14.16
C ILE A 515 3.70 -20.45 13.42
N ARG A 516 3.86 -21.63 14.04
CA ARG A 516 3.42 -22.92 13.45
C ARG A 516 1.92 -22.91 13.11
N SER A 517 1.09 -22.34 13.98
CA SER A 517 -0.36 -22.19 13.78
C SER A 517 -0.69 -21.27 12.60
N ALA A 518 0.04 -20.15 12.44
CA ALA A 518 -0.09 -19.27 11.28
C ALA A 518 0.34 -19.97 9.99
N MET A 519 1.41 -20.78 10.02
CA MET A 519 1.85 -21.52 8.84
C MET A 519 0.88 -22.65 8.46
N SER A 520 0.34 -23.40 9.43
CA SER A 520 -0.60 -24.51 9.17
C SER A 520 -1.97 -24.07 8.68
N SER A 521 -2.38 -22.83 9.01
CA SER A 521 -3.61 -22.17 8.53
C SER A 521 -3.89 -22.39 7.03
N VAL A 522 -5.17 -22.48 6.66
CA VAL A 522 -5.62 -22.54 5.25
C VAL A 522 -5.41 -21.24 4.48
N ALA A 523 -5.24 -20.10 5.19
CA ALA A 523 -5.01 -18.78 4.61
C ALA A 523 -3.79 -18.75 3.67
N ARG A 524 -3.97 -18.22 2.45
CA ARG A 524 -2.95 -18.27 1.38
C ARG A 524 -1.68 -17.50 1.76
N THR A 525 -1.76 -16.42 2.52
CA THR A 525 -0.58 -15.70 3.04
C THR A 525 -0.52 -15.81 4.56
N ALA A 526 0.67 -16.09 5.10
CA ALA A 526 0.98 -15.99 6.52
C ALA A 526 2.10 -14.95 6.74
N VAL A 527 1.92 -14.00 7.67
CA VAL A 527 2.91 -12.94 7.96
C VAL A 527 3.27 -12.94 9.45
N ILE A 528 4.57 -12.89 9.73
CA ILE A 528 5.12 -12.95 11.09
C ILE A 528 5.90 -11.64 11.37
N PRO A 529 5.65 -10.90 12.46
CA PRO A 529 6.54 -9.83 12.91
C PRO A 529 7.96 -10.35 13.17
N MET A 530 8.98 -9.59 12.76
CA MET A 530 10.37 -9.99 12.96
C MET A 530 10.72 -10.20 14.45
N GLN A 531 10.04 -9.49 15.36
CA GLN A 531 10.14 -9.68 16.80
C GLN A 531 9.79 -11.09 17.26
N ASP A 532 8.77 -11.72 16.67
CA ASP A 532 8.31 -13.06 17.04
C ASP A 532 9.31 -14.13 16.60
N VAL A 533 9.88 -13.97 15.39
CA VAL A 533 10.99 -14.80 14.88
C VAL A 533 12.20 -14.71 15.81
N LEU A 534 12.55 -13.49 16.22
CA LEU A 534 13.65 -13.19 17.15
C LEU A 534 13.35 -13.56 18.62
N ARG A 535 12.13 -14.00 18.95
CA ARG A 535 11.66 -14.33 20.32
C ARG A 535 11.89 -13.17 21.31
N LEU A 536 11.48 -11.97 20.93
CA LEU A 536 11.55 -10.76 21.76
C LEU A 536 10.24 -10.54 22.53
N GLY A 537 10.32 -9.89 23.69
CA GLY A 537 9.17 -9.45 24.50
C GLY A 537 8.74 -8.01 24.22
N ASN A 538 7.82 -7.47 25.03
CA ASN A 538 7.17 -6.16 24.86
C ASN A 538 8.15 -4.98 24.66
N SER A 539 9.39 -5.05 25.14
CA SER A 539 10.42 -4.04 24.83
C SER A 539 10.70 -3.88 23.32
N ALA A 540 10.35 -4.86 22.50
CA ALA A 540 10.45 -4.84 21.04
C ALA A 540 9.14 -4.47 20.31
N ARG A 541 8.05 -4.19 21.05
CA ARG A 541 6.77 -3.77 20.48
C ARG A 541 6.92 -2.51 19.62
N MET A 542 6.24 -2.50 18.48
CA MET A 542 6.38 -1.40 17.51
C MET A 542 5.45 -0.23 17.83
N ASN A 543 4.18 -0.49 18.15
CA ASN A 543 3.23 0.53 18.58
C ASN A 543 2.34 0.06 19.76
N ILE A 544 1.99 0.99 20.64
CA ILE A 544 0.90 0.86 21.59
C ILE A 544 -0.19 1.86 21.17
N PRO A 545 -1.30 1.41 20.57
CA PRO A 545 -2.37 2.29 20.11
C PRO A 545 -2.84 3.30 21.17
N ALA A 546 -3.23 4.50 20.71
CA ALA A 546 -3.62 5.65 21.51
C ALA A 546 -2.56 6.24 22.47
N THR A 547 -1.29 5.80 22.42
CA THR A 547 -0.17 6.45 23.11
C THR A 547 0.64 7.36 22.18
N GLN A 548 1.23 8.42 22.73
CA GLN A 548 1.85 9.52 21.96
C GLN A 548 3.39 9.45 21.88
N PHE A 549 4.03 8.55 22.64
CA PHE A 549 5.48 8.54 22.85
C PHE A 549 6.04 7.11 22.89
N GLY A 550 7.29 6.92 22.46
CA GLY A 550 8.01 5.64 22.54
C GLY A 550 7.76 4.64 21.40
N ASN A 551 6.69 4.83 20.64
CA ASN A 551 6.32 4.01 19.48
C ASN A 551 7.31 4.15 18.30
N TRP A 552 7.17 3.30 17.29
CA TRP A 552 7.86 3.30 15.98
C TRP A 552 9.38 3.19 16.01
N SER A 553 9.95 3.06 17.21
CA SER A 553 11.39 3.22 17.49
C SER A 553 12.15 1.90 17.64
N TRP A 554 11.49 0.74 17.58
CA TRP A 554 12.18 -0.55 17.69
C TRP A 554 13.10 -0.81 16.49
N ARG A 555 14.28 -1.39 16.75
CA ARG A 555 15.22 -1.90 15.76
C ARG A 555 15.66 -3.32 16.12
N ILE A 556 16.07 -4.10 15.12
CA ILE A 556 16.81 -5.35 15.34
C ILE A 556 18.06 -5.00 16.17
N PRO A 557 18.32 -5.68 17.31
CA PRO A 557 19.47 -5.36 18.15
C PRO A 557 20.80 -5.45 17.40
N ASN A 558 21.76 -4.58 17.72
CA ASN A 558 23.03 -4.53 16.99
C ASN A 558 23.80 -5.87 16.99
N SER A 559 23.61 -6.68 18.04
CA SER A 559 24.18 -8.04 18.21
C SER A 559 23.57 -9.14 17.32
N LYS A 560 22.53 -8.85 16.52
CA LYS A 560 21.84 -9.82 15.63
C LYS A 560 21.94 -9.43 14.16
N SER A 561 22.95 -9.92 13.45
CA SER A 561 23.02 -9.87 11.98
C SER A 561 22.13 -10.92 11.34
N PHE A 562 21.67 -10.69 10.10
CA PHE A 562 20.98 -11.71 9.31
C PHE A 562 21.83 -12.99 9.14
N ASP A 563 23.15 -12.80 8.96
CA ASP A 563 24.19 -13.82 8.93
C ASP A 563 24.27 -14.67 10.22
N SER A 564 23.68 -14.21 11.34
CA SER A 564 23.60 -14.96 12.62
C SER A 564 22.20 -15.52 12.93
N LEU A 565 21.29 -15.48 11.95
CA LEU A 565 19.90 -15.95 12.04
C LEU A 565 19.64 -17.16 11.13
N GLU A 566 20.67 -17.95 10.82
CA GLU A 566 20.57 -19.22 10.08
C GLU A 566 19.62 -20.21 10.77
N THR A 567 19.70 -20.33 12.10
CA THR A 567 18.82 -21.20 12.89
C THR A 567 17.35 -20.79 12.76
N GLU A 568 17.06 -19.49 12.87
CA GLU A 568 15.72 -18.94 12.65
C GLU A 568 15.25 -19.12 11.20
N ALA A 569 16.12 -18.95 10.20
CA ALA A 569 15.80 -19.16 8.78
C ALA A 569 15.46 -20.62 8.47
N LEU A 570 16.29 -21.57 8.90
CA LEU A 570 16.06 -23.01 8.73
C LEU A 570 14.75 -23.43 9.40
N ARG A 571 14.50 -22.97 10.64
CA ARG A 571 13.29 -23.29 11.40
C ARG A 571 12.02 -22.73 10.75
N LEU A 572 12.08 -21.57 10.11
CA LEU A 572 11.01 -21.10 9.23
C LEU A 572 10.86 -22.02 8.02
N ARG A 573 11.95 -22.27 7.27
CA ARG A 573 11.97 -23.04 6.02
C ARG A 573 11.38 -24.44 6.19
N ASP A 574 11.70 -25.14 7.27
CA ASP A 574 11.14 -26.47 7.60
C ASP A 574 9.62 -26.43 7.78
N MET A 575 9.09 -25.40 8.43
CA MET A 575 7.64 -25.21 8.56
C MET A 575 7.00 -24.78 7.23
N LEU A 576 7.66 -23.94 6.43
CA LEU A 576 7.16 -23.57 5.10
C LEU A 576 7.09 -24.80 4.18
N SER A 577 8.08 -25.69 4.25
CA SER A 577 8.07 -26.99 3.56
C SER A 577 6.91 -27.86 4.06
N THR A 578 6.80 -28.05 5.38
CA THR A 578 5.78 -28.88 6.03
C THR A 578 4.34 -28.44 5.71
N TYR A 579 4.09 -27.14 5.60
CA TYR A 579 2.75 -26.57 5.35
C TYR A 579 2.56 -26.05 3.92
N GLY A 580 3.44 -26.40 3.00
CA GLY A 580 3.35 -26.06 1.57
C GLY A 580 3.25 -24.56 1.32
N ARG A 581 4.32 -23.81 1.62
CA ARG A 581 4.44 -22.35 1.46
C ARG A 581 5.74 -21.88 0.77
N LEU A 582 6.54 -22.82 0.25
CA LEU A 582 7.76 -22.58 -0.54
C LEU A 582 7.41 -22.43 -2.04
#